data_AF-A0A251MUU7-F1
#
_entry.id   AF-A0A251MUU7-F1
#
_cell.length_a   1.000
_cell.length_b   1.000
_cell.length_c   1.000
_cell.angle_alpha   90.00
_cell.angle_beta   90.00
_cell.angle_gamma   90.00
#
_symmetry.space_group_name_H-M   'P 1'
#
loop_
_entity.id
_entity.type
_entity.pdbx_description
1 polymer ?
#
loop_
_entity_poly.entity_id
_entity_poly.type
_entity_poly.pdbx_seq_one_letter_code
_entity_poly.pdbx_strand_id
1 'polypeptide(L)'
;MTDQTEDDGYEDDDDQEAEFEMYRVQGTLREWVTRDEVQRFIAKKFKEFLLTFVNDIEYVRLINEMVLANKCSLEIDYKQFIGTHLNIAIWLADASQSVLEVMEDVAKNVVFSLHPNYKRIHQKIYVRITNLPVYDQISNIQYCGDFFFFATIFPTFFL
;
A
#
# COMPACT_ATOMS: atom_id res chain seq x y z
N MET A 1 4.27 28.77 -47.58
CA MET A 1 3.42 27.74 -46.98
C MET A 1 4.03 27.35 -45.65
N THR A 2 3.27 27.51 -44.57
CA THR A 2 3.55 27.07 -43.20
C THR A 2 3.04 25.65 -42.98
N ASP A 3 3.79 24.81 -42.24
CA ASP A 3 3.33 23.68 -41.41
C ASP A 3 4.61 23.17 -40.70
N GLN A 4 4.90 23.40 -39.40
CA GLN A 4 4.21 23.06 -38.14
C GLN A 4 3.82 21.59 -38.00
N THR A 5 4.70 20.81 -37.35
CA THR A 5 4.35 19.79 -36.34
C THR A 5 5.50 19.70 -35.34
N GLU A 6 5.40 20.49 -34.27
CA GLU A 6 5.89 20.13 -32.92
C GLU A 6 4.94 19.06 -32.33
N ASP A 7 5.27 18.49 -31.17
CA ASP A 7 4.59 17.38 -30.45
C ASP A 7 5.09 15.99 -30.93
N ASP A 8 5.59 15.06 -30.12
CA ASP A 8 5.23 14.66 -28.75
C ASP A 8 6.49 14.16 -28.00
N GLY A 9 6.62 14.44 -26.69
CA GLY A 9 7.69 13.81 -25.89
C GLY A 9 7.94 14.34 -24.48
N TYR A 10 6.95 14.92 -23.79
CA TYR A 10 7.11 15.40 -22.41
C TYR A 10 5.82 15.20 -21.59
N GLU A 11 5.39 13.97 -21.35
CA GLU A 11 4.31 13.68 -20.38
C GLU A 11 4.73 12.70 -19.26
N ASP A 12 5.96 12.17 -19.28
CA ASP A 12 6.41 11.14 -18.30
C ASP A 12 7.22 11.72 -17.11
N ASP A 13 7.81 12.92 -17.25
CA ASP A 13 8.59 13.55 -16.16
C ASP A 13 7.69 14.19 -15.08
N ASP A 14 6.56 14.78 -15.46
CA ASP A 14 5.64 15.45 -14.51
C ASP A 14 4.98 14.45 -13.53
N ASP A 15 4.67 13.23 -14.00
CA ASP A 15 4.01 12.20 -13.19
C ASP A 15 4.93 11.62 -12.11
N GLN A 16 6.24 11.51 -12.39
CA GLN A 16 7.23 11.07 -11.40
C GLN A 16 7.54 12.15 -10.38
N GLU A 17 7.67 13.41 -10.80
CA GLU A 17 7.93 14.52 -9.88
C GLU A 17 6.75 14.74 -8.91
N ALA A 18 5.51 14.61 -9.40
CA ALA A 18 4.30 14.65 -8.58
C ALA A 18 4.23 13.47 -7.57
N GLU A 19 4.68 12.28 -7.97
CA GLU A 19 4.79 11.12 -7.06
C GLU A 19 5.81 11.37 -5.95
N PHE A 20 6.96 11.97 -6.26
CA PHE A 20 7.97 12.32 -5.26
C PHE A 20 7.46 13.33 -4.24
N GLU A 21 6.71 14.33 -4.67
CA GLU A 21 6.11 15.32 -3.77
C GLU A 21 5.10 14.67 -2.80
N MET A 22 4.41 13.62 -3.24
CA MET A 22 3.44 12.90 -2.41
C MET A 22 4.07 12.16 -1.23
N TYR A 23 5.36 11.84 -1.31
CA TYR A 23 6.13 11.28 -0.21
C TYR A 23 6.58 12.34 0.83
N ARG A 24 6.51 13.64 0.51
CA ARG A 24 6.77 14.72 1.47
C ARG A 24 5.55 14.93 2.37
N VAL A 25 5.53 14.20 3.48
CA VAL A 25 4.51 14.33 4.53
C VAL A 25 4.46 15.78 5.03
N GLN A 26 3.32 16.45 4.84
CA GLN A 26 3.07 17.78 5.40
C GLN A 26 2.26 17.66 6.70
N GLY A 27 2.81 18.16 7.81
CA GLY A 27 2.15 18.08 9.12
C GLY A 27 2.28 16.70 9.77
N THR A 28 1.22 16.19 10.39
CA THR A 28 1.24 14.85 10.99
C THR A 28 0.94 13.79 9.93
N LEU A 29 1.62 12.64 9.99
CA LEU A 29 1.41 11.57 9.01
C LEU A 29 -0.05 11.10 9.01
N ARG A 30 -0.67 10.99 10.18
CA ARG A 30 -2.07 10.56 10.31
C ARG A 30 -3.00 11.48 9.50
N GLU A 31 -2.85 12.79 9.60
CA GLU A 31 -3.64 13.76 8.83
C GLU A 31 -3.25 13.81 7.35
N TRP A 32 -1.98 13.53 7.03
CA TRP A 32 -1.53 13.46 5.64
C TRP A 32 -2.18 12.27 4.91
N VAL A 33 -2.15 11.09 5.53
CA VAL A 33 -2.71 9.86 4.97
C VAL A 33 -4.23 9.91 4.85
N THR A 34 -4.94 10.71 5.66
CA THR A 34 -6.38 10.88 5.50
C THR A 34 -6.78 11.72 4.28
N ARG A 35 -5.85 12.44 3.63
CA ARG A 35 -6.17 13.24 2.44
C ARG A 35 -6.49 12.35 1.25
N ASP A 36 -7.54 12.69 0.51
CA ASP A 36 -8.00 11.92 -0.65
C ASP A 36 -6.89 11.71 -1.71
N GLU A 37 -6.02 12.70 -1.89
CA GLU A 37 -4.88 12.63 -2.82
C GLU A 37 -3.88 11.54 -2.40
N VAL A 38 -3.54 11.48 -1.12
CA VAL A 38 -2.60 10.50 -0.55
C VAL A 38 -3.24 9.11 -0.50
N GLN A 39 -4.53 9.01 -0.15
CA GLN A 39 -5.24 7.74 -0.19
C GLN A 39 -5.28 7.16 -1.60
N ARG A 40 -5.58 7.98 -2.62
CA ARG A 40 -5.55 7.53 -4.03
C ARG A 40 -4.16 7.10 -4.46
N PHE A 41 -3.13 7.81 -3.99
CA PHE A 41 -1.74 7.45 -4.25
C PHE A 41 -1.37 6.08 -3.66
N ILE A 42 -1.65 5.87 -2.36
CA ILE A 42 -1.45 4.58 -1.68
C ILE A 42 -2.25 3.49 -2.41
N ALA A 43 -3.49 3.79 -2.79
CA ALA A 43 -4.35 2.86 -3.50
C ALA A 43 -3.80 2.44 -4.87
N LYS A 44 -3.27 3.39 -5.65
CA LYS A 44 -2.63 3.13 -6.95
C LYS A 44 -1.42 2.22 -6.76
N LYS A 45 -0.52 2.57 -5.84
CA LYS A 45 0.72 1.81 -5.58
C LYS A 45 0.44 0.41 -5.04
N PHE A 46 -0.50 0.29 -4.11
CA PHE A 46 -0.88 -1.01 -3.57
C PHE A 46 -1.59 -1.89 -4.61
N LYS A 47 -2.41 -1.31 -5.50
CA LYS A 47 -3.00 -2.03 -6.63
C LYS A 47 -1.92 -2.53 -7.60
N GLU A 48 -0.95 -1.67 -7.95
CA GLU A 48 0.20 -2.04 -8.77
C GLU A 48 0.99 -3.18 -8.12
N PHE A 49 1.24 -3.10 -6.81
CA PHE A 49 1.86 -4.19 -6.05
C PHE A 49 1.09 -5.51 -6.18
N LEU A 50 -0.23 -5.52 -5.95
CA LEU A 50 -1.03 -6.76 -6.04
C LEU A 50 -1.02 -7.40 -7.43
N LEU A 51 -0.89 -6.61 -8.50
CA LEU A 51 -0.98 -7.07 -9.89
C LEU A 51 0.40 -7.36 -10.53
N THR A 52 1.42 -6.59 -10.17
CA THR A 52 2.75 -6.63 -10.79
C THR A 52 3.76 -7.41 -9.97
N PHE A 53 3.48 -7.67 -8.68
CA PHE A 53 4.39 -8.42 -7.84
C PHE A 53 4.44 -9.90 -8.24
N VAL A 54 5.52 -10.26 -8.93
CA VAL A 54 5.84 -11.63 -9.35
C VAL A 54 7.17 -12.00 -8.69
N ASN A 55 7.10 -12.57 -7.49
CA ASN A 55 8.25 -13.18 -6.80
C ASN A 55 7.85 -14.59 -6.34
N ASP A 56 8.16 -14.99 -5.11
CA ASP A 56 7.83 -16.32 -4.57
C ASP A 56 6.32 -16.53 -4.35
N ILE A 57 5.59 -15.44 -4.10
CA ILE A 57 4.15 -15.46 -3.83
C ILE A 57 3.48 -14.52 -4.82
N GLU A 58 2.62 -15.07 -5.66
CA GLU A 58 1.74 -14.30 -6.53
C GLU A 58 0.47 -13.93 -5.76
N TYR A 59 0.29 -12.63 -5.47
CA TYR A 59 -0.91 -12.14 -4.79
C TYR A 59 -2.19 -12.43 -5.57
N VAL A 60 -2.13 -12.43 -6.91
CA VAL A 60 -3.24 -12.84 -7.76
C VAL A 60 -3.65 -14.29 -7.51
N ARG A 61 -2.67 -15.19 -7.35
CA ARG A 61 -2.94 -16.60 -7.02
C ARG A 61 -3.54 -16.74 -5.63
N LEU A 62 -3.02 -16.02 -4.64
CA LEU A 62 -3.59 -15.99 -3.28
C LEU A 62 -5.04 -15.49 -3.26
N ILE A 63 -5.35 -14.45 -4.04
CA ILE A 63 -6.72 -13.95 -4.18
C ILE A 63 -7.64 -15.03 -4.74
N ASN A 64 -7.18 -15.76 -5.78
CA ASN A 64 -7.95 -16.87 -6.33
C ASN A 64 -8.17 -17.98 -5.30
N GLU A 65 -7.14 -18.40 -4.57
CA GLU A 65 -7.25 -19.41 -3.51
C GLU A 65 -8.19 -18.96 -2.39
N MET A 66 -8.12 -17.69 -1.98
CA MET A 66 -9.01 -17.08 -0.98
C MET A 66 -10.47 -17.17 -1.43
N VAL A 67 -10.76 -16.81 -2.69
CA VAL A 67 -12.11 -16.88 -3.26
C VAL A 67 -12.61 -18.31 -3.35
N LEU A 68 -11.77 -19.25 -3.78
CA LEU A 68 -12.11 -20.69 -3.83
C LEU A 68 -12.41 -21.26 -2.44
N ALA A 69 -11.70 -20.79 -1.41
CA ALA A 69 -11.91 -21.16 -0.02
C ALA A 69 -13.03 -20.36 0.68
N ASN A 70 -13.73 -19.45 -0.02
CA ASN A 70 -14.73 -18.53 0.52
C ASN A 70 -14.23 -17.69 1.72
N LYS A 71 -12.93 -17.40 1.77
CA LYS A 71 -12.31 -16.56 2.81
C LYS A 71 -12.40 -15.08 2.43
N CYS A 72 -12.40 -14.21 3.43
CA CYS A 72 -12.41 -12.75 3.21
C CYS A 72 -11.15 -12.06 3.74
N SER A 73 -10.11 -12.82 4.09
CA SER A 73 -8.84 -12.31 4.61
C SER A 73 -7.71 -12.60 3.62
N LEU A 74 -7.06 -11.54 3.13
CA LEU A 74 -5.85 -11.61 2.31
C LEU A 74 -4.63 -11.35 3.19
N GLU A 75 -3.66 -12.25 3.17
CA GLU A 75 -2.42 -12.11 3.94
C GLU A 75 -1.32 -11.49 3.06
N ILE A 76 -0.59 -10.51 3.60
CA ILE A 76 0.45 -9.75 2.90
C ILE A 76 1.72 -9.74 3.72
N ASP A 77 2.81 -10.19 3.10
CA ASP A 77 4.11 -10.21 3.75
C ASP A 77 4.71 -8.79 3.79
N TYR A 78 4.93 -8.28 4.99
CA TYR A 78 5.52 -6.96 5.20
C TYR A 78 6.92 -6.84 4.59
N LYS A 79 7.73 -7.91 4.59
CA LYS A 79 9.09 -7.91 4.02
C LYS A 79 9.08 -7.75 2.50
N GLN A 80 8.07 -8.31 1.84
CA GLN A 80 7.88 -8.14 0.41
C GLN A 80 7.42 -6.71 0.11
N PHE A 81 6.47 -6.21 0.91
CA PHE A 81 5.92 -4.88 0.74
C PHE A 81 6.97 -3.78 0.94
N ILE A 82 7.82 -3.87 1.97
CA ILE A 82 8.92 -2.91 2.19
C ILE A 82 9.97 -2.95 1.07
N GLY A 83 10.20 -4.13 0.47
CA GLY A 83 11.12 -4.29 -0.66
C GLY A 83 10.61 -3.63 -1.95
N THR A 84 9.29 -3.46 -2.10
CA THR A 84 8.69 -2.79 -3.26
C THR A 84 8.37 -1.32 -2.98
N HIS A 85 7.75 -1.01 -1.84
CA HIS A 85 7.27 0.33 -1.48
C HIS A 85 7.66 0.69 -0.04
N LEU A 86 8.93 1.03 0.15
CA LEU A 86 9.48 1.42 1.45
C LEU A 86 8.72 2.58 2.10
N ASN A 87 8.44 3.65 1.36
CA ASN A 87 7.79 4.85 1.91
C ASN A 87 6.40 4.55 2.47
N ILE A 88 5.61 3.75 1.75
CA ILE A 88 4.27 3.34 2.20
C ILE A 88 4.36 2.36 3.36
N ALA A 89 5.36 1.47 3.37
CA ALA A 89 5.60 0.57 4.49
C ALA A 89 5.93 1.33 5.80
N ILE A 90 6.71 2.41 5.71
CA ILE A 90 6.95 3.31 6.85
C ILE A 90 5.63 3.92 7.32
N TRP A 91 4.79 4.40 6.39
CA TRP A 91 3.50 4.98 6.75
C TRP A 91 2.55 3.98 7.41
N LEU A 92 2.58 2.75 6.94
CA LEU A 92 1.83 1.65 7.50
C LEU A 92 2.28 1.32 8.94
N ALA A 93 3.55 1.51 9.28
CA ALA A 93 4.04 1.30 10.63
C ALA A 93 3.57 2.38 11.62
N ASP A 94 3.50 3.65 11.18
CA ASP A 94 3.14 4.80 12.02
C ASP A 94 1.61 5.05 12.05
N ALA A 95 0.95 4.93 10.90
CA ALA A 95 -0.50 5.13 10.71
C ALA A 95 -1.19 3.88 10.15
N SER A 96 -0.97 2.72 10.79
CA SER A 96 -1.47 1.42 10.35
C SER A 96 -2.97 1.40 10.07
N GLN A 97 -3.79 2.02 10.93
CA GLN A 97 -5.24 2.03 10.77
C GLN A 97 -5.68 2.70 9.46
N SER A 98 -5.20 3.92 9.20
CA SER A 98 -5.57 4.68 8.01
C SER A 98 -5.08 4.01 6.73
N VAL A 99 -3.85 3.49 6.73
CA VAL A 99 -3.28 2.82 5.54
C VAL A 99 -3.99 1.49 5.28
N LEU A 100 -4.31 0.71 6.32
CA LEU A 100 -5.03 -0.55 6.18
C LEU A 100 -6.43 -0.36 5.61
N GLU A 101 -7.16 0.68 6.02
CA GLU A 101 -8.48 0.99 5.46
C GLU A 101 -8.42 1.18 3.94
N VAL A 102 -7.43 1.93 3.44
CA VAL A 102 -7.20 2.12 2.00
C VAL A 102 -6.81 0.80 1.32
N MET A 103 -5.93 0.00 1.93
CA MET A 103 -5.53 -1.31 1.40
C MET A 103 -6.71 -2.29 1.31
N GLU A 104 -7.59 -2.32 2.30
CA GLU A 104 -8.81 -3.15 2.30
C GLU A 104 -9.73 -2.80 1.13
N ASP A 105 -9.95 -1.51 0.90
CA ASP A 105 -10.79 -1.04 -0.20
C ASP A 105 -10.19 -1.38 -1.57
N VAL A 106 -8.86 -1.25 -1.71
CA VAL A 106 -8.17 -1.62 -2.95
C VAL A 106 -8.21 -3.13 -3.17
N ALA A 107 -7.91 -3.92 -2.15
CA ALA A 107 -7.98 -5.38 -2.23
C ALA A 107 -9.38 -5.83 -2.64
N LYS A 108 -10.43 -5.26 -2.03
CA LYS A 108 -11.82 -5.49 -2.42
C LYS A 108 -12.08 -5.14 -3.89
N ASN A 109 -11.61 -3.98 -4.36
CA ASN A 109 -11.78 -3.57 -5.75
C ASN A 109 -11.08 -4.54 -6.73
N VAL A 110 -9.87 -4.98 -6.39
CA VAL A 110 -9.12 -5.96 -7.19
C VAL A 110 -9.84 -7.32 -7.21
N VAL A 111 -10.26 -7.82 -6.05
CA VAL A 111 -10.99 -9.10 -5.92
C VAL A 111 -12.29 -9.08 -6.72
N PHE A 112 -13.06 -7.99 -6.64
CA PHE A 112 -14.31 -7.86 -7.41
C PHE A 112 -14.09 -7.66 -8.91
N SER A 113 -12.96 -7.08 -9.30
CA SER A 113 -12.58 -6.97 -10.71
C SER A 113 -12.24 -8.34 -11.29
N LEU A 114 -11.58 -9.21 -10.53
CA LEU A 114 -11.26 -10.57 -10.92
C LEU A 114 -12.48 -11.52 -10.84
N HIS A 115 -13.28 -11.39 -9.78
CA HIS A 115 -14.41 -12.28 -9.48
C HIS A 115 -15.68 -11.46 -9.17
N PRO A 116 -16.40 -10.97 -10.18
CA PRO A 116 -17.59 -10.13 -9.97
C PRO A 116 -18.71 -10.87 -9.23
N ASN A 117 -18.79 -12.20 -9.37
CA ASN A 117 -19.75 -13.04 -8.66
C ASN A 117 -19.51 -13.10 -7.15
N TYR A 118 -18.27 -12.87 -6.70
CA TYR A 118 -17.90 -12.94 -5.29
C TYR A 118 -18.54 -11.83 -4.43
N LYS A 119 -18.88 -10.70 -5.07
CA LYS A 119 -19.58 -9.57 -4.45
C LYS A 119 -20.91 -9.96 -3.80
N ARG A 120 -21.52 -11.07 -4.22
CA ARG A 120 -22.78 -11.60 -3.65
C ARG A 120 -22.58 -12.32 -2.32
N ILE A 121 -21.37 -12.83 -2.05
CA ILE A 121 -21.05 -13.62 -0.86
C ILE A 121 -20.42 -12.71 0.20
N HIS A 122 -19.35 -12.00 -0.18
CA HIS A 122 -18.60 -11.13 0.72
C HIS A 122 -18.55 -9.71 0.19
N GLN A 123 -18.96 -8.75 1.00
CA GLN A 123 -18.99 -7.32 0.65
C GLN A 123 -17.76 -6.54 1.14
N LYS A 124 -16.97 -7.17 2.01
CA LYS A 124 -15.75 -6.61 2.59
C LYS A 124 -14.64 -7.64 2.54
N ILE A 125 -13.43 -7.19 2.23
CA ILE A 125 -12.20 -7.97 2.26
C ILE A 125 -11.29 -7.31 3.29
N TYR A 126 -10.68 -8.12 4.13
CA TYR A 126 -9.75 -7.69 5.17
C TYR A 126 -8.33 -8.01 4.71
N VAL A 127 -7.42 -7.08 4.95
CA VAL A 127 -5.99 -7.27 4.69
C VAL A 127 -5.31 -7.55 6.03
N ARG A 128 -4.53 -8.64 6.10
CA ARG A 128 -3.73 -9.02 7.26
C ARG A 128 -2.27 -8.94 6.89
N ILE A 129 -1.49 -8.27 7.72
CA ILE A 129 -0.05 -8.14 7.50
C ILE A 129 0.66 -9.22 8.30
N THR A 130 1.48 -10.01 7.61
CA THR A 130 2.31 -11.08 8.17
C THR A 130 3.79 -10.68 8.10
N ASN A 131 4.64 -11.38 8.86
CA ASN A 131 6.10 -11.16 8.88
C ASN A 131 6.55 -9.71 9.20
N LEU A 132 5.71 -8.94 9.89
CA LEU A 132 6.17 -7.73 10.57
C LEU A 132 7.37 -8.12 11.43
N PRO A 133 8.50 -7.39 11.37
CA PRO A 133 9.62 -7.59 12.29
C PRO A 133 9.19 -7.13 13.68
N VAL A 134 8.29 -7.88 14.30
CA VAL A 134 7.87 -7.71 15.67
C VAL A 134 8.90 -8.46 16.50
N TYR A 135 9.72 -7.71 17.24
CA TYR A 135 10.25 -8.26 18.49
C TYR A 135 9.05 -8.44 19.41
N ASP A 136 8.35 -9.56 19.27
CA ASP A 136 7.20 -9.91 20.08
C ASP A 136 7.69 -10.14 21.51
N GLN A 137 7.56 -9.11 22.34
CA GLN A 137 7.24 -9.34 23.74
C GLN A 137 5.74 -9.14 23.89
N ILE A 138 5.05 -10.27 23.75
CA ILE A 138 3.69 -10.55 24.19
C ILE A 138 3.40 -9.77 25.47
N SER A 139 2.70 -8.62 25.42
CA SER A 139 2.09 -7.97 26.59
C SER A 139 1.33 -6.68 26.22
N ASN A 140 0.05 -6.65 26.62
CA ASN A 140 -0.71 -5.47 26.99
C ASN A 140 -1.02 -4.39 25.95
N ILE A 141 -2.31 -4.34 25.64
CA ILE A 141 -3.17 -3.15 25.68
C ILE A 141 -2.53 -1.87 26.27
N GLN A 142 -2.70 -0.79 25.49
CA GLN A 142 -2.46 0.61 25.80
C GLN A 142 -1.00 1.00 26.07
N TYR A 143 -0.49 1.96 25.29
CA TYR A 143 0.17 3.19 25.69
C TYR A 143 1.16 3.65 24.61
N CYS A 144 0.89 4.86 24.11
CA CYS A 144 1.85 5.88 23.70
C CYS A 144 3.11 5.48 22.91
N GLY A 145 3.21 6.01 21.69
CA GLY A 145 4.49 6.48 21.17
C GLY A 145 4.65 6.32 19.67
N ASP A 146 4.17 7.30 18.91
CA ASP A 146 4.47 7.56 17.48
C ASP A 146 5.98 7.82 17.23
N PHE A 147 6.91 7.08 17.85
CA PHE A 147 8.35 7.40 17.76
C PHE A 147 9.31 6.21 17.76
N PHE A 148 8.87 4.98 17.97
CA PHE A 148 9.80 3.83 18.08
C PHE A 148 10.08 3.06 16.79
N PHE A 149 9.31 3.26 15.71
CA PHE A 149 9.54 2.51 14.47
C PHE A 149 10.68 3.07 13.60
N PHE A 150 11.03 4.35 13.75
CA PHE A 150 12.07 4.99 12.93
C PHE A 150 13.51 4.64 13.38
N ALA A 151 13.73 4.27 14.63
CA ALA A 151 15.08 4.21 15.19
C ALA A 151 15.88 2.93 14.86
N THR A 152 15.28 1.89 14.26
CA THR A 152 15.96 0.59 14.10
C THR A 152 16.15 0.13 12.66
N ILE A 153 15.48 0.75 11.67
CA ILE A 153 15.54 0.29 10.26
C ILE A 153 16.40 1.17 9.35
N PHE A 154 16.72 2.42 9.71
CA PHE A 154 17.58 3.28 8.89
C PHE A 154 18.63 4.06 9.71
N PRO A 155 19.82 3.48 9.96
CA PRO A 155 20.93 4.24 10.53
C PRO A 155 21.69 5.10 9.49
N THR A 156 21.26 5.14 8.21
CA THR A 156 22.12 5.65 7.12
C THR A 156 21.59 6.83 6.31
N PHE A 157 20.42 7.38 6.62
CA PHE A 157 19.87 8.56 5.92
C PHE A 157 19.64 9.72 6.88
N PHE A 158 20.73 10.19 7.50
CA PHE A 158 20.83 11.55 8.01
C PHE A 158 22.28 11.99 7.77
N LEU A 159 22.51 12.56 6.58
CA LEU A 159 23.67 13.39 6.25
C LEU A 159 23.27 14.35 5.13
#